data_AF-A0A2E9X9C3-F1
#
_entry.id   AF-A0A2E9X9C3-F1
#
_cell.length_a   1.000
_cell.length_b   1.000
_cell.length_c   1.000
_cell.angle_alpha   90.00
_cell.angle_beta   90.00
_cell.angle_gamma   90.00
#
_symmetry.space_group_name_H-M   'P 1'
#
loop_
_entity.id
_entity.type
_entity.pdbx_description
1 polymer ?
#
loop_
_entity_poly.entity_id
_entity_poly.type
_entity_poly.pdbx_seq_one_letter_code
_entity_poly.pdbx_strand_id
1 'polypeptide(L)'
;MIPNDNGWGVPKDYKLAVKWYRKSAEQGYALGQFNLGWMYRKGLGVPKDYVLSHMWFNLSAANGNKGGQKNRDIIEKRMTPFQIADAKRLARNFVPIQYIFDYLRVSGKLLL
;
A
#
# COMPACT_ATOMS: atom_id res chain seq x y z
N MET A 1 18.58 1.86 40.21
CA MET A 1 17.40 1.30 39.51
C MET A 1 17.50 1.74 38.07
N ILE A 2 17.71 0.82 37.12
CA ILE A 2 17.78 1.12 35.68
C ILE A 2 16.35 1.00 35.14
N PRO A 3 15.72 2.04 34.59
CA PRO A 3 14.42 1.90 33.96
C PRO A 3 14.55 1.03 32.71
N ASN A 4 13.74 -0.02 32.64
CA ASN A 4 13.64 -0.90 31.48
C ASN A 4 13.26 -0.10 30.23
N ASP A 5 14.21 -0.04 29.31
CA ASP A 5 14.15 0.60 28.02
C ASP A 5 13.31 -0.27 27.06
N ASN A 6 11.99 -0.29 27.29
CA ASN A 6 11.04 -0.96 26.40
C ASN A 6 10.77 -0.10 25.16
N GLY A 7 11.68 -0.18 24.19
CA GLY A 7 11.46 0.27 22.81
C GLY A 7 12.08 1.62 22.50
N TRP A 8 13.34 1.59 22.07
CA TRP A 8 14.16 2.71 21.64
C TRP A 8 13.40 3.81 20.87
N GLY A 9 13.12 4.92 21.55
CA GLY A 9 13.74 6.23 21.30
C GLY A 9 13.71 6.88 19.91
N VAL A 10 13.17 6.26 18.86
CA VAL A 10 13.10 6.88 17.53
C VAL A 10 11.76 7.63 17.40
N PRO A 11 11.77 8.95 17.15
CA PRO A 11 10.54 9.67 16.80
C PRO A 11 9.86 8.96 15.63
N LYS A 12 8.56 8.71 15.74
CA LYS A 12 7.79 8.05 14.67
C LYS A 12 7.75 8.96 13.43
N ASP A 13 8.70 8.77 12.51
CA ASP A 13 8.69 9.45 11.22
C ASP A 13 7.77 8.69 10.24
N TYR A 14 6.49 9.03 10.32
CA TYR A 14 5.50 8.46 9.41
C TYR A 14 5.71 8.86 7.96
N LYS A 15 6.36 10.00 7.66
CA LYS A 15 6.66 10.41 6.29
C LYS A 15 7.74 9.50 5.70
N LEU A 16 8.78 9.20 6.47
CA LEU A 16 9.80 8.24 6.07
C LEU A 16 9.23 6.83 5.93
N ALA A 17 8.36 6.39 6.85
CA ALA A 17 7.69 5.09 6.74
C ALA A 17 6.85 4.98 5.46
N VAL A 18 6.07 6.01 5.11
CA VAL A 18 5.31 6.07 3.86
C VAL A 18 6.24 5.92 2.65
N LYS A 19 7.40 6.59 2.64
CA LYS A 19 8.37 6.50 1.55
C LYS A 19 8.83 5.06 1.34
N TRP A 20 9.14 4.34 2.41
CA TRP A 20 9.58 2.94 2.34
C TRP A 20 8.45 1.99 1.95
N TYR A 21 7.27 2.13 2.55
CA TYR A 21 6.12 1.30 2.19
C TYR A 21 5.69 1.52 0.76
N ARG A 22 5.78 2.74 0.23
CA ARG A 22 5.56 3.03 -1.19
C ARG A 22 6.53 2.27 -2.09
N LYS A 23 7.83 2.34 -1.84
CA LYS A 23 8.83 1.59 -2.61
C LYS A 23 8.57 0.08 -2.61
N SER A 24 8.18 -0.48 -1.46
CA SER A 24 7.83 -1.89 -1.34
C SER A 24 6.52 -2.22 -2.06
N ALA A 25 5.49 -1.38 -1.90
CA ALA A 25 4.18 -1.58 -2.51
C ALA A 25 4.22 -1.52 -4.04
N GLU A 26 5.04 -0.63 -4.59
CA GLU A 26 5.27 -0.45 -6.03
C GLU A 26 5.99 -1.63 -6.69
N GLN A 27 6.70 -2.44 -5.90
CA GLN A 27 7.31 -3.69 -6.34
C GLN A 27 6.38 -4.90 -6.19
N GLY A 28 5.14 -4.70 -5.71
CA GLY A 28 4.16 -5.78 -5.56
C GLY A 28 4.20 -6.51 -4.21
N TYR A 29 5.03 -6.08 -3.26
CA TYR A 29 5.10 -6.74 -1.96
C TYR A 29 3.82 -6.53 -1.16
N ALA A 30 3.11 -7.62 -0.85
CA ALA A 30 1.80 -7.60 -0.21
C ALA A 30 1.79 -6.88 1.16
N LEU A 31 2.88 -6.99 1.93
CA LEU A 31 3.01 -6.29 3.22
C LEU A 31 3.27 -4.79 3.05
N GLY A 32 4.04 -4.39 2.04
CA GLY A 32 4.24 -2.98 1.69
C GLY A 32 2.93 -2.32 1.28
N GLN A 33 2.16 -3.00 0.42
CA GLN A 33 0.82 -2.57 0.01
C GLN A 33 -0.12 -2.47 1.21
N PHE A 34 -0.14 -3.48 2.09
CA PHE A 34 -0.95 -3.45 3.31
C PHE A 34 -0.61 -2.25 4.21
N ASN A 35 0.67 -2.06 4.50
CA ASN A 35 1.12 -0.99 5.38
C ASN A 35 0.81 0.38 4.78
N LEU A 36 1.04 0.57 3.48
CA LEU A 36 0.69 1.83 2.81
C LEU A 36 -0.83 2.09 2.84
N GLY A 37 -1.65 1.05 2.62
CA GLY A 37 -3.10 1.14 2.78
C GLY A 37 -3.51 1.58 4.18
N TRP A 38 -2.80 1.10 5.21
CA TRP A 38 -3.02 1.51 6.60
C TRP A 38 -2.60 2.96 6.87
N MET A 39 -1.51 3.44 6.27
CA MET A 39 -1.06 4.83 6.40
C MET A 39 -2.13 5.80 5.87
N TYR A 40 -2.68 5.53 4.68
CA TYR A 40 -3.80 6.32 4.12
C TYR A 40 -5.07 6.20 4.95
N ARG A 41 -5.38 5.02 5.51
CA ARG A 41 -6.57 4.83 6.37
C ARG A 41 -6.54 5.73 7.61
N LYS A 42 -5.34 5.92 8.17
CA LYS A 42 -5.10 6.62 9.44
C LYS A 42 -4.63 8.06 9.27
N GLY A 43 -4.23 8.47 8.06
CA GLY A 43 -3.64 9.79 7.82
C GLY A 43 -2.25 9.95 8.45
N LEU A 44 -1.45 8.87 8.46
CA LEU A 44 -0.12 8.88 9.08
C LEU A 44 0.92 9.18 8.00
N GLY A 45 1.57 10.34 8.07
CA GLY A 45 2.58 10.75 7.08
C GLY A 45 2.04 11.07 5.68
N VAL A 46 0.74 10.87 5.46
CA VAL A 46 -0.05 11.22 4.26
C VAL A 46 -1.42 11.72 4.68
N PRO A 47 -2.10 12.55 3.87
CA PRO A 47 -3.51 12.84 4.09
C PRO A 47 -4.33 11.55 4.13
N LYS A 48 -5.36 11.55 4.98
CA LYS A 48 -6.27 10.42 5.09
C LYS A 48 -7.08 10.27 3.81
N ASP A 49 -7.04 9.09 3.19
CA ASP A 49 -7.70 8.81 1.92
C ASP A 49 -8.22 7.36 1.89
N TYR A 50 -9.54 7.19 1.87
CA TYR A 50 -10.13 5.84 1.84
C TYR A 50 -10.09 5.19 0.45
N VAL A 51 -10.04 5.96 -0.63
CA VAL A 51 -9.93 5.42 -2.00
C VAL A 51 -8.55 4.80 -2.19
N LEU A 52 -7.48 5.52 -1.83
CA LEU A 52 -6.11 4.99 -1.90
C LEU A 52 -5.89 3.86 -0.89
N SER A 53 -6.45 3.98 0.32
CA SER A 53 -6.41 2.89 1.31
C SER A 53 -7.02 1.59 0.77
N HIS A 54 -8.20 1.68 0.13
CA HIS A 54 -8.89 0.55 -0.49
C HIS A 54 -8.09 -0.04 -1.64
N MET A 55 -7.61 0.79 -2.56
CA MET A 55 -6.78 0.35 -3.66
C MET A 55 -5.59 -0.49 -3.17
N TRP A 56 -4.83 0.01 -2.18
CA TRP A 56 -3.67 -0.69 -1.65
C TRP A 56 -4.02 -1.98 -0.90
N PHE A 57 -5.09 -1.99 -0.11
CA PHE A 57 -5.56 -3.23 0.53
C PHE A 57 -6.06 -4.26 -0.48
N ASN A 58 -6.68 -3.82 -1.58
CA ASN A 58 -7.15 -4.69 -2.65
C ASN A 58 -5.96 -5.35 -3.39
N LEU A 59 -4.91 -4.60 -3.71
CA LEU A 59 -3.66 -5.14 -4.26
C LEU A 59 -2.98 -6.10 -3.29
N SER A 60 -2.92 -5.74 -2.01
CA SER A 60 -2.36 -6.59 -0.97
C SER A 60 -3.09 -7.93 -0.86
N ALA A 61 -4.43 -7.91 -0.92
CA ALA A 61 -5.26 -9.10 -0.93
C ALA A 61 -5.04 -9.96 -2.19
N ALA A 62 -4.92 -9.35 -3.36
CA ALA A 62 -4.62 -10.04 -4.61
C ALA A 62 -3.26 -10.76 -4.56
N ASN A 63 -2.30 -10.22 -3.79
CA ASN A 63 -1.00 -10.84 -3.52
C ASN A 63 -1.00 -11.76 -2.28
N GLY A 64 -2.17 -12.30 -1.90
CA GLY A 64 -2.30 -13.36 -0.88
C GLY A 64 -2.39 -12.89 0.58
N ASN A 65 -2.32 -11.58 0.86
CA ASN A 65 -2.44 -11.08 2.24
C ASN A 65 -3.91 -11.00 2.69
N LYS A 66 -4.34 -11.98 3.48
CA LYS A 66 -5.69 -12.02 4.10
C LYS A 66 -6.01 -10.78 4.95
N GLY A 67 -4.99 -10.13 5.52
CA GLY A 67 -5.13 -8.86 6.25
C GLY A 67 -5.58 -7.71 5.36
N GLY A 68 -5.13 -7.69 4.10
CA GLY A 68 -5.57 -6.75 3.08
C GLY A 68 -7.07 -6.85 2.84
N GLN A 69 -7.57 -8.06 2.59
CA GLN A 69 -9.00 -8.30 2.37
C GLN A 69 -9.85 -7.82 3.55
N LYS A 70 -9.51 -8.25 4.78
CA LYS A 70 -10.25 -7.86 5.99
C LYS A 70 -10.32 -6.32 6.14
N ASN A 71 -9.20 -5.63 5.89
CA ASN A 71 -9.16 -4.18 6.05
C ASN A 71 -9.87 -3.42 4.94
N ARG A 72 -9.80 -3.92 3.70
CA ARG A 72 -10.60 -3.41 2.58
C ARG A 72 -12.10 -3.47 2.91
N ASP A 73 -12.59 -4.62 3.38
CA ASP A 73 -14.01 -4.83 3.67
C ASP A 73 -14.48 -3.95 4.86
N ILE A 74 -13.59 -3.68 5.83
CA ILE A 74 -13.87 -2.74 6.94
C ILE A 74 -14.04 -1.31 6.43
N ILE A 75 -13.21 -0.85 5.50
CA ILE A 75 -13.27 0.54 5.01
C ILE A 75 -14.37 0.76 3.97
N GLU A 76 -14.77 -0.28 3.21
CA GLU A 76 -15.90 -0.18 2.27
C GLU A 76 -17.19 0.29 2.98
N LYS A 77 -17.38 -0.10 4.25
CA LYS A 77 -18.51 0.35 5.09
C LYS A 77 -18.53 1.87 5.36
N ARG A 78 -17.46 2.59 5.02
CA ARG A 78 -17.30 4.04 5.21
C ARG A 78 -17.24 4.82 3.90
N MET A 79 -17.40 4.14 2.77
CA MET A 79 -17.20 4.71 1.43
C MET A 79 -18.51 4.72 0.65
N THR A 80 -18.61 5.63 -0.32
CA THR A 80 -19.72 5.60 -1.29
C THR A 80 -19.47 4.55 -2.38
N PRO A 81 -20.51 4.08 -3.10
CA PRO A 81 -20.34 3.18 -4.24
C PRO A 81 -19.38 3.76 -5.30
N PHE A 82 -19.41 5.07 -5.53
CA PHE A 82 -18.50 5.75 -6.45
C PHE A 82 -17.04 5.65 -5.99
N GLN A 83 -16.76 5.90 -4.70
CA GLN A 83 -15.41 5.76 -4.14
C GLN A 83 -14.90 4.32 -4.23
N ILE A 84 -15.77 3.34 -3.98
CA ILE A 84 -15.42 1.91 -4.08
C ILE A 84 -15.10 1.55 -5.55
N ALA A 85 -15.90 2.03 -6.50
CA ALA A 85 -15.68 1.79 -7.92
C ALA A 85 -14.35 2.41 -8.39
N ASP A 86 -14.06 3.64 -7.95
CA ASP A 86 -12.80 4.32 -8.26
C ASP A 86 -11.59 3.58 -7.67
N ALA A 87 -11.63 3.20 -6.40
CA ALA A 87 -10.56 2.43 -5.76
C ALA A 87 -10.28 1.09 -6.48
N LYS A 88 -11.35 0.36 -6.87
CA LYS A 88 -11.23 -0.89 -7.65
C LYS A 88 -10.67 -0.64 -9.04
N ARG A 89 -11.05 0.46 -9.70
CA ARG A 89 -10.47 0.87 -11.00
C ARG A 89 -8.99 1.18 -10.88
N LEU A 90 -8.58 1.97 -9.88
CA LEU A 90 -7.18 2.26 -9.60
C LEU A 90 -6.37 0.99 -9.36
N ALA A 91 -6.90 0.05 -8.57
CA ALA A 91 -6.21 -1.21 -8.29
C ALA A 91 -6.04 -2.08 -9.56
N ARG A 92 -7.06 -2.15 -10.43
CA ARG A 92 -6.97 -2.89 -11.70
C ARG A 92 -5.98 -2.27 -12.67
N ASN A 93 -5.87 -0.94 -12.68
CA ASN A 93 -4.99 -0.20 -13.59
C ASN A 93 -3.58 -0.01 -13.02
N PHE A 94 -3.32 -0.47 -11.80
CA PHE A 94 -2.02 -0.36 -11.19
C PHE A 94 -1.02 -1.29 -11.87
N VAL A 95 0.04 -0.73 -12.43
CA VAL A 95 1.14 -1.49 -13.03
C VAL A 95 2.33 -1.45 -12.06
N PRO A 96 2.65 -2.54 -11.36
CA PRO A 96 3.85 -2.60 -10.53
C PRO A 96 5.11 -2.44 -11.37
N ILE A 97 6.17 -1.86 -10.80
CA ILE A 97 7.45 -1.66 -11.50
C ILE A 97 8.01 -2.99 -12.03
N GLN A 98 7.76 -4.11 -11.33
CA GLN A 98 8.17 -5.44 -11.77
C GLN A 98 7.63 -5.81 -13.16
N TYR A 99 6.39 -5.42 -13.46
CA TYR A 99 5.77 -5.70 -14.77
C TYR A 99 6.35 -4.85 -15.90
N ILE A 100 6.85 -3.66 -15.62
CA ILE A 100 7.50 -2.82 -16.63
C ILE A 100 8.81 -3.46 -17.07
N PHE A 101 9.60 -4.01 -16.14
CA PHE A 101 10.83 -4.71 -16.50
C PHE A 101 10.56 -5.99 -17.29
N ASP A 102 9.56 -6.78 -16.89
CA ASP A 102 9.19 -7.99 -17.63
C ASP A 102 8.63 -7.64 -19.03
N TYR A 103 7.80 -6.60 -19.13
CA TYR A 103 7.29 -6.11 -20.41
C TYR A 103 8.41 -5.57 -21.32
N LEU A 104 9.34 -4.77 -20.80
CA LEU A 104 10.47 -4.24 -21.58
C LEU A 104 11.45 -5.34 -21.99
N ARG A 105 11.65 -6.36 -21.14
CA ARG A 105 12.47 -7.53 -21.43
C ARG A 105 11.85 -8.40 -22.53
N VAL A 106 10.54 -8.68 -22.45
CA VAL A 106 9.83 -9.50 -23.44
C VAL A 106 9.59 -8.75 -24.75
N SER A 107 9.41 -7.42 -24.71
CA SER A 107 9.21 -6.59 -25.91
C SER A 107 10.52 -6.14 -26.60
N GLY A 108 11.69 -6.51 -26.07
CA GLY A 108 13.00 -6.16 -26.66
C GLY A 108 13.33 -4.67 -26.59
N LYS A 109 12.68 -3.90 -25.71
CA LYS A 109 12.85 -2.44 -25.57
C LYS A 109 13.83 -2.02 -24.46
N LEU A 110 14.51 -2.98 -23.84
CA LEU A 110 15.55 -2.68 -22.86
C LEU A 110 16.85 -2.34 -23.60
N LEU A 111 17.15 -1.05 -23.75
CA LEU A 111 18.48 -0.60 -24.17
C LEU A 111 19.42 -0.71 -22.95
N LEU A 112 20.50 -1.49 -23.10
CA LEU A 112 21.61 -1.61 -22.14
C LEU A 112 22.37 -0.29 -22.02
#